data_AF-A0AAD7YKS0-F1
#
_entry.id   AF-A0AAD7YKS0-F1
#
_cell.length_a   1.000
_cell.length_b   1.000
_cell.length_c   1.000
_cell.angle_alpha   90.00
_cell.angle_beta   90.00
_cell.angle_gamma   90.00
#
_symmetry.space_group_name_H-M   'P 1'
#
loop_
_entity.id
_entity.type
_entity.pdbx_description
1 polymer ?
#
loop_
_entity_poly.entity_id
_entity_poly.type
_entity_poly.pdbx_seq_one_letter_code
_entity_poly.pdbx_strand_id
1 'polypeptide(L)'
;MLNGLRADECMEKFGVTEDDLYDVRQTSDVANIDSCYWGCYFRKIGFLNDKGQFDLNNFQTTTKTLMRSFSRRLEKLLKKCEYVKNETVTDGEAGCERGTLFAVCFAKNDPPFIRNTI
;
A
#
# COMPACT_ATOMS: atom_id res chain seq x y z
N MET A 1 10.58 -11.56 -5.28
CA MET A 1 10.82 -11.72 -3.82
C MET A 1 11.17 -10.42 -3.09
N LEU A 2 11.39 -9.26 -3.77
CA LEU A 2 11.71 -7.99 -3.09
C LEU A 2 10.58 -7.39 -2.22
N ASN A 3 9.33 -7.78 -2.45
CA ASN A 3 8.20 -7.25 -1.67
C ASN A 3 7.97 -7.99 -0.35
N GLY A 4 8.40 -9.25 -0.21
CA GLY A 4 8.24 -10.04 1.02
C GLY A 4 8.99 -9.41 2.20
N LEU A 5 10.27 -9.08 2.01
CA LEU A 5 11.11 -8.40 3.02
C LEU A 5 10.49 -7.09 3.57
N ARG A 6 9.70 -6.37 2.76
CA ARG A 6 9.06 -5.11 3.16
C ARG A 6 7.80 -5.34 3.98
N ALA A 7 7.07 -6.42 3.70
CA ALA A 7 5.91 -6.83 4.49
C ALA A 7 6.38 -7.32 5.87
N ASP A 8 7.39 -8.21 5.91
CA ASP A 8 7.90 -8.82 7.14
C ASP A 8 8.38 -7.78 8.17
N GLU A 9 9.12 -6.74 7.73
CA GLU A 9 9.57 -5.65 8.60
C GLU A 9 8.41 -4.86 9.21
N CYS A 10 7.34 -4.63 8.44
CA CYS A 10 6.16 -3.92 8.94
C CYS A 10 5.30 -4.82 9.82
N MET A 11 5.25 -6.13 9.54
CA MET A 11 4.58 -7.12 10.38
C MET A 11 5.16 -7.14 11.79
N GLU A 12 6.48 -7.28 11.90
CA GLU A 12 7.19 -7.29 13.19
C GLU A 12 6.91 -6.01 13.98
N LYS A 13 6.93 -4.85 13.31
CA LYS A 13 6.76 -3.55 13.96
C LYS A 13 5.36 -3.32 14.53
N PHE A 14 4.32 -3.86 13.89
CA PHE A 14 2.92 -3.58 14.25
C PHE A 14 2.16 -4.82 14.74
N GLY A 15 2.86 -5.95 14.95
CA GLY A 15 2.25 -7.17 15.47
C GLY A 15 1.26 -7.82 14.50
N VAL A 16 1.43 -7.61 13.19
CA VAL A 16 0.63 -8.30 12.16
C VAL A 16 1.24 -9.67 11.91
N THR A 17 0.41 -10.71 11.91
CA THR A 17 0.84 -12.10 11.75
C THR A 17 0.82 -12.55 10.29
N GLU A 18 1.47 -13.68 10.00
CA GLU A 18 1.39 -14.29 8.66
C GLU A 18 -0.04 -14.71 8.32
N ASP A 19 -0.80 -15.18 9.31
CA ASP A 19 -2.21 -15.56 9.16
C ASP A 19 -3.08 -14.35 8.80
N ASP A 20 -2.84 -13.19 9.42
CA ASP A 20 -3.54 -11.95 9.07
C ASP A 20 -3.34 -11.58 7.59
N LEU A 21 -2.10 -11.64 7.10
CA LEU A 21 -1.82 -11.36 5.68
C LEU A 21 -2.28 -12.47 4.75
N TYR A 22 -2.29 -13.72 5.20
CA TYR A 22 -2.88 -14.83 4.46
C TYR A 22 -4.37 -14.57 4.21
N ASP A 23 -5.10 -14.16 5.24
CA ASP A 23 -6.53 -13.83 5.13
C ASP A 23 -6.76 -12.65 4.18
N VAL A 24 -5.91 -11.63 4.22
CA VAL A 24 -5.96 -10.52 3.25
C VAL A 24 -5.71 -11.02 1.82
N ARG A 25 -4.77 -11.95 1.61
CA ARG A 25 -4.53 -12.54 0.28
C ARG A 25 -5.73 -13.37 -0.21
N GLN A 26 -6.50 -14.00 0.68
CA GLN A 26 -7.70 -14.76 0.28
C GLN A 26 -8.89 -13.84 0.01
N THR A 27 -9.12 -12.87 0.88
CA THR A 27 -10.38 -12.09 0.92
C THR A 27 -10.25 -10.72 0.27
N SER A 28 -9.04 -10.16 0.22
CA SER A 28 -8.78 -8.74 -0.06
C SER A 28 -9.44 -7.79 0.94
N ASP A 29 -9.87 -8.30 2.10
CA ASP A 29 -10.25 -7.47 3.23
C ASP A 29 -8.98 -6.96 3.92
N VAL A 30 -8.89 -5.64 4.06
CA VAL A 30 -7.73 -4.95 4.63
C VAL A 30 -8.09 -4.21 5.92
N ALA A 31 -9.36 -4.26 6.34
CA ALA A 31 -9.89 -3.45 7.43
C ALA A 31 -9.45 -3.95 8.81
N ASN A 32 -9.17 -5.25 8.95
CA ASN A 32 -8.77 -5.88 10.21
C ASN A 32 -7.25 -5.92 10.41
N ILE A 33 -6.50 -5.15 9.63
CA ILE A 33 -5.06 -5.01 9.76
C ILE A 33 -4.75 -3.66 10.42
N ASP A 34 -3.76 -3.64 11.31
CA ASP A 34 -3.28 -2.41 11.94
C ASP A 34 -3.03 -1.32 10.87
N SER A 35 -3.58 -0.13 11.09
CA SER A 35 -3.51 0.93 10.07
C SER A 35 -2.07 1.35 9.76
N CYS A 36 -1.18 1.28 10.75
CA CYS A 36 0.21 1.66 10.59
C CYS A 36 1.03 0.60 9.86
N TYR A 37 0.57 -0.66 9.81
CA TYR A 37 1.13 -1.65 8.88
C TYR A 37 1.01 -1.16 7.43
N TRP A 38 -0.18 -0.71 7.01
CA TRP A 38 -0.36 -0.21 5.63
C TRP A 38 0.47 1.03 5.35
N GLY A 39 0.52 1.97 6.29
CA GLY A 39 1.38 3.16 6.18
C GLY A 39 2.86 2.80 6.01
N CYS A 40 3.35 1.87 6.82
CA CYS A 40 4.72 1.35 6.74
C CYS A 40 5.00 0.66 5.41
N TYR A 41 4.15 -0.28 5.03
CA TYR A 41 4.32 -1.07 3.82
C TYR A 41 4.34 -0.16 2.59
N PHE A 42 3.36 0.73 2.43
CA PHE A 42 3.31 1.66 1.30
C PHE A 42 4.48 2.65 1.28
N ARG A 43 5.05 3.00 2.42
CA ARG A 43 6.29 3.80 2.48
C ARG A 43 7.49 2.99 1.97
N LYS A 44 7.64 1.74 2.42
CA LYS A 44 8.73 0.84 2.00
C LYS A 44 8.71 0.53 0.51
N ILE A 45 7.52 0.42 -0.09
CA ILE A 45 7.38 0.22 -1.54
C ILE A 45 7.31 1.53 -2.35
N GLY A 46 7.42 2.69 -1.67
CA GLY A 46 7.62 4.00 -2.29
C GLY A 46 6.36 4.77 -2.70
N PHE A 47 5.17 4.33 -2.29
CA PHE A 47 3.92 5.07 -2.54
C PHE A 47 3.69 6.20 -1.55
N LEU A 48 4.13 6.05 -0.29
CA LEU A 48 4.11 7.12 0.71
C LEU A 48 5.52 7.66 0.93
N ASN A 49 5.65 8.98 1.07
CA ASN A 49 6.90 9.63 1.47
C ASN A 49 6.98 9.78 2.99
N ASP A 50 8.04 10.46 3.46
CA ASP A 50 8.29 10.61 4.89
C ASP A 50 7.21 11.41 5.65
N LYS A 51 6.41 12.19 4.93
CA LYS A 51 5.30 12.98 5.46
C LYS A 51 3.97 12.22 5.45
N GLY A 52 3.99 10.91 5.17
CA GLY A 52 2.77 10.11 5.00
C GLY A 52 1.93 10.54 3.78
N GLN A 53 2.53 11.30 2.86
CA GLN A 53 1.86 11.79 1.66
C GLN A 53 2.20 10.91 0.48
N PHE A 54 1.26 10.86 -0.46
CA PHE A 54 1.43 10.05 -1.65
C PHE A 54 2.46 10.65 -2.61
N ASP A 55 3.45 9.86 -3.02
CA ASP A 55 4.55 10.27 -3.89
C ASP A 55 4.55 9.49 -5.21
N LEU A 56 3.66 9.91 -6.13
CA LEU A 56 3.59 9.33 -7.48
C LEU A 56 4.93 9.42 -8.21
N ASN A 57 5.68 10.50 -7.98
CA ASN A 57 6.89 10.81 -8.72
C ASN A 57 8.03 9.88 -8.32
N ASN A 58 8.23 9.66 -7.02
CA ASN A 58 9.20 8.70 -6.51
C ASN A 58 8.81 7.27 -6.88
N PHE A 59 7.53 6.94 -6.77
CA PHE A 59 7.02 5.63 -7.16
C PHE A 59 7.23 5.34 -8.65
N GLN A 60 6.90 6.28 -9.54
CA GLN A 60 7.15 6.14 -10.98
C GLN A 60 8.64 6.04 -11.32
N THR A 61 9.49 6.77 -10.60
CA THR A 61 10.95 6.69 -10.76
C THR A 61 11.46 5.30 -10.38
N THR A 62 10.95 4.73 -9.29
CA THR A 62 11.32 3.41 -8.78
C THR A 62 10.73 2.25 -9.59
N THR A 63 9.57 2.43 -10.22
CA THR A 63 8.84 1.36 -10.93
C THR A 63 9.03 1.35 -12.45
N LYS A 64 9.44 2.45 -13.09
CA LYS A 64 9.77 2.48 -14.53
C LYS A 64 10.88 1.47 -14.90
N THR A 65 11.74 1.11 -13.96
CA THR A 65 12.79 0.08 -14.10
C THR A 65 12.27 -1.36 -14.05
N LEU A 66 11.04 -1.61 -13.59
CA LEU A 66 10.51 -2.93 -13.23
C LEU A 66 9.45 -3.52 -14.19
N MET A 67 9.38 -3.04 -15.45
CA MET A 67 8.57 -3.54 -16.61
C MET A 67 7.35 -2.68 -17.01
N ARG A 68 7.30 -2.35 -18.31
CA ARG A 68 6.32 -1.46 -18.99
C ARG A 68 4.83 -1.89 -18.93
N SER A 69 4.52 -3.17 -18.70
CA SER A 69 3.12 -3.66 -18.67
C SER A 69 2.47 -3.47 -17.30
N PHE A 70 3.25 -3.64 -16.23
CA PHE A 70 2.82 -3.38 -14.85
C PHE A 70 2.43 -1.90 -14.68
N SER A 71 3.10 -0.99 -15.39
CA SER A 71 2.85 0.44 -15.27
C SER A 71 1.42 0.85 -15.67
N ARG A 72 0.83 0.34 -16.76
CA ARG A 72 -0.50 0.82 -17.21
C ARG A 72 -1.66 0.39 -16.29
N ARG A 73 -1.63 -0.83 -15.75
CA ARG A 73 -2.65 -1.30 -14.79
C ARG A 73 -2.59 -0.48 -13.51
N LEU A 74 -1.37 -0.31 -13.02
CA LEU A 74 -1.05 0.46 -11.83
C LEU A 74 -1.34 1.95 -12.00
N GLU A 75 -1.00 2.58 -13.12
CA GLU A 75 -1.38 3.96 -13.45
C GLU A 75 -2.89 4.17 -13.41
N LYS A 76 -3.67 3.22 -13.97
CA LYS A 76 -5.14 3.27 -13.90
C LYS A 76 -5.64 3.14 -12.46
N LEU A 77 -5.05 2.22 -11.67
CA LEU A 77 -5.39 2.04 -10.27
C LEU A 77 -5.10 3.31 -9.46
N LEU A 78 -3.92 3.89 -9.66
CA LEU A 78 -3.49 5.12 -9.01
C LEU A 78 -4.40 6.30 -9.33
N LYS A 79 -4.82 6.43 -10.59
CA LYS A 79 -5.79 7.45 -10.98
C LYS A 79 -7.15 7.26 -10.29
N LYS A 80 -7.62 6.01 -10.13
CA LYS A 80 -8.87 5.73 -9.40
C LYS A 80 -8.78 6.06 -7.91
N CYS A 81 -7.59 5.94 -7.33
CA CYS A 81 -7.36 6.16 -5.90
C CYS A 81 -6.74 7.52 -5.58
N GLU A 82 -6.62 8.42 -6.56
CA GLU A 82 -5.99 9.73 -6.39
C GLU A 82 -6.74 10.61 -5.37
N TYR A 83 -8.05 10.42 -5.21
CA TYR A 83 -8.86 11.14 -4.23
C TYR A 83 -8.32 10.96 -2.80
N VAL A 84 -7.69 9.82 -2.49
CA VAL A 84 -7.12 9.52 -1.17
C VAL A 84 -6.07 10.56 -0.76
N LYS A 85 -5.42 11.26 -1.70
CA LYS A 85 -4.45 12.33 -1.38
C LYS A 85 -5.05 13.49 -0.60
N ASN A 86 -6.33 13.77 -0.82
CA ASN A 86 -7.03 14.92 -0.26
C ASN A 86 -7.92 14.55 0.93
N GLU A 87 -8.00 13.26 1.27
CA GLU A 87 -8.74 12.81 2.45
C GLU A 87 -8.11 13.39 3.71
N THR A 88 -8.98 13.81 4.64
CA THR A 88 -8.59 14.28 5.95
C THR A 88 -8.20 13.07 6.80
N VAL A 89 -7.03 13.14 7.41
CA VAL A 89 -6.52 12.10 8.32
C VAL A 89 -6.10 12.74 9.64
N THR A 90 -6.18 11.98 10.72
CA THR A 90 -5.91 12.48 12.09
C THR A 90 -4.52 12.16 12.60
N ASP A 91 -3.82 11.24 11.96
CA ASP A 91 -2.49 10.75 12.34
C ASP A 91 -1.32 11.50 11.67
N GLY A 92 -1.63 12.53 10.88
CA GLY A 92 -0.65 13.45 10.30
C GLY A 92 0.42 12.73 9.47
N GLU A 93 1.69 12.92 9.84
CA GLU A 93 2.83 12.38 9.09
C GLU A 93 3.08 10.88 9.32
N ALA A 94 2.40 10.27 10.29
CA ALA A 94 2.48 8.82 10.52
C ALA A 94 2.01 8.05 9.26
N GLY A 95 0.97 8.55 8.60
CA GLY A 95 0.48 8.03 7.32
C GLY A 95 -0.18 6.64 7.42
N CYS A 96 -0.55 6.22 8.62
CA CYS A 96 -1.29 4.99 8.90
C CYS A 96 -2.68 5.05 8.26
N GLU A 97 -3.47 6.08 8.57
CA GLU A 97 -4.83 6.24 8.01
C GLU A 97 -4.81 6.37 6.49
N ARG A 98 -3.87 7.18 5.97
CA ARG A 98 -3.73 7.34 4.52
C ARG A 98 -3.29 6.03 3.84
N GLY A 99 -2.40 5.27 4.49
CA GLY A 99 -2.02 3.92 4.06
C GLY A 99 -3.24 3.00 3.98
N THR A 100 -4.08 2.96 5.01
CA THR A 100 -5.32 2.17 5.02
C THR A 100 -6.28 2.60 3.90
N LEU A 101 -6.48 3.90 3.69
CA LEU A 101 -7.33 4.40 2.61
C LEU A 101 -6.85 3.94 1.22
N PHE A 102 -5.53 3.91 1.01
CA PHE A 102 -4.95 3.34 -0.22
C PHE A 102 -5.16 1.83 -0.31
N ALA A 103 -4.93 1.08 0.77
CA ALA A 103 -5.18 -0.36 0.82
C ALA A 103 -6.63 -0.69 0.44
N VAL A 104 -7.59 0.02 1.05
CA VAL A 104 -9.03 -0.13 0.79
C VAL A 104 -9.34 0.20 -0.67
N CYS A 105 -8.81 1.31 -1.20
CA CYS A 105 -9.06 1.68 -2.58
C CYS A 105 -8.47 0.66 -3.57
N PHE A 106 -7.27 0.13 -3.31
CA PHE A 106 -6.63 -0.88 -4.14
C PHE A 106 -7.37 -2.21 -4.07
N ALA A 107 -7.74 -2.68 -2.87
CA ALA A 107 -8.56 -3.87 -2.68
C ALA A 107 -9.89 -3.77 -3.46
N LYS A 108 -10.56 -2.61 -3.43
CA LYS A 108 -11.83 -2.39 -4.13
C LYS A 108 -11.70 -2.35 -5.66
N ASN A 109 -10.62 -1.76 -6.18
CA ASN A 109 -10.50 -1.46 -7.61
C ASN A 109 -9.60 -2.42 -8.38
N ASP A 110 -8.72 -3.13 -7.68
CA ASP A 110 -7.79 -4.10 -8.21
C ASP A 110 -7.36 -5.12 -7.13
N PRO A 111 -8.27 -6.00 -6.67
CA PRO A 111 -7.98 -6.96 -5.60
C PRO A 111 -6.67 -7.76 -5.82
N PRO A 112 -6.33 -8.23 -7.04
CA PRO A 112 -5.07 -8.93 -7.27
C PRO A 112 -3.81 -8.09 -7.01
N PHE A 113 -3.88 -6.75 -6.99
CA PHE A 113 -2.76 -5.93 -6.58
C PHE A 113 -2.39 -6.23 -5.12
N ILE A 114 -3.36 -6.21 -4.21
CA ILE A 114 -3.11 -6.53 -2.79
C ILE A 114 -2.59 -7.97 -2.68
N ARG A 115 -3.33 -8.95 -3.21
CA ARG A 115 -2.98 -10.39 -3.07
C ARG A 115 -1.59 -10.79 -3.54
N ASN A 116 -1.06 -10.10 -4.55
CA ASN A 116 0.22 -10.44 -5.17
C ASN A 116 1.39 -9.57 -4.67
N THR A 117 1.11 -8.53 -3.89
CA THR A 117 2.15 -7.58 -3.45
C THR A 117 2.49 -7.72 -1.98
N ILE A 118 1.52 -8.07 -1.13
CA ILE A 118 1.77 -8.56 0.22
C ILE A 118 2.01 -10.06 0.22
#